data_AF-A0A924MU62-F1
#
_entry.id   AF-A0A924MU62-F1
#
_cell.length_a   1.000
_cell.length_b   1.000
_cell.length_c   1.000
_cell.angle_alpha   90.00
_cell.angle_beta   90.00
_cell.angle_gamma   90.00
#
_symmetry.space_group_name_H-M   'P 1'
#
loop_
_entity.id
_entity.type
_entity.pdbx_description
1 polymer ?
#
loop_
_entity_poly.entity_id
_entity_poly.type
_entity_poly.pdbx_seq_one_letter_code
_entity_poly.pdbx_strand_id
1 'polypeptide(L)'
;MTGAKLKTVKPAERAAVLSSSRNLKMARSAHAYVRGNTRQFYEWLQAQAPDSLPEGPAIWICGDCHLGNLGPIANMNGSVEIQIRDLDQTAIGNPAHDLIRLGLSLAMAARGSDLPGVTTAVMLEQLM
;
A
#
# COMPACT_ATOMS: atom_id res chain seq x y z
N MET A 1 16.22 33.72 11.40
CA MET A 1 15.65 32.47 10.85
C MET A 1 16.41 32.08 9.61
N THR A 2 17.42 31.22 9.73
CA THR A 2 18.24 30.76 8.60
C THR A 2 17.55 29.59 7.91
N GLY A 3 16.99 29.84 6.72
CA GLY A 3 16.45 28.79 5.87
C GLY A 3 17.56 27.83 5.45
N ALA A 4 17.42 26.55 5.78
CA ALA A 4 18.35 25.53 5.34
C ALA A 4 18.36 25.48 3.80
N LYS A 5 19.50 25.77 3.18
CA LYS A 5 19.70 25.59 1.73
C LYS A 5 19.43 24.12 1.40
N LEU A 6 18.42 23.85 0.58
CA LEU A 6 18.19 22.54 0.00
C LEU A 6 19.44 22.11 -0.77
N LYS A 7 20.15 21.10 -0.25
CA LYS A 7 21.34 20.55 -0.88
C LYS A 7 20.89 19.79 -2.13
N THR A 8 21.24 20.29 -3.31
CA THR A 8 20.90 19.64 -4.57
C THR A 8 21.75 18.38 -4.77
N VAL A 9 21.09 17.23 -4.93
CA VAL A 9 21.75 15.93 -5.16
C VAL A 9 22.07 15.78 -6.65
N LYS A 10 23.33 15.46 -6.96
CA LYS A 10 23.76 15.23 -8.36
C LYS A 10 23.04 14.02 -8.95
N PRO A 11 22.72 13.98 -10.27
CA PRO A 11 21.99 12.87 -10.88
C PRO A 11 22.56 11.47 -10.55
N ALA A 12 23.88 11.32 -10.58
CA ALA A 12 24.55 10.05 -10.27
C ALA A 12 24.38 9.57 -8.82
N GLU A 13 24.14 10.49 -7.87
CA GLU A 13 24.01 10.20 -6.44
C GLU A 13 22.55 9.97 -6.02
N ARG A 14 21.57 10.31 -6.89
CA ARG A 14 20.14 10.29 -6.55
C ARG A 14 19.65 8.91 -6.14
N ALA A 15 20.07 7.86 -6.84
CA ALA A 15 19.61 6.50 -6.56
C ALA A 15 19.97 6.05 -5.13
N ALA A 16 21.19 6.37 -4.68
CA ALA A 16 21.64 6.04 -3.33
C ALA A 16 20.85 6.82 -2.27
N VAL A 17 20.65 8.13 -2.47
CA VAL A 17 19.90 8.99 -1.54
C VAL A 17 18.42 8.55 -1.46
N LEU A 18 17.79 8.24 -2.59
CA LEU A 18 16.40 7.77 -2.64
C LEU A 18 16.26 6.39 -1.99
N SER A 19 17.22 5.49 -2.20
CA SER A 19 17.22 4.16 -1.57
C SER A 19 17.35 4.26 -0.05
N SER A 20 18.27 5.10 0.44
CA SER A 20 18.41 5.37 1.88
C SER A 20 17.13 5.99 2.46
N SER A 21 16.55 6.97 1.78
CA SER A 21 15.30 7.61 2.19
C SER A 21 14.12 6.63 2.21
N ARG A 22 14.03 5.74 1.22
CA ARG A 22 13.03 4.67 1.17
C ARG A 22 13.19 3.72 2.36
N ASN A 23 14.41 3.28 2.64
CA ASN A 23 14.69 2.38 3.76
C ASN A 23 14.33 3.02 5.11
N LEU A 24 14.67 4.30 5.30
CA LEU A 24 14.27 5.05 6.50
C LEU A 24 12.76 5.20 6.63
N LYS A 25 12.02 5.37 5.52
CA LYS A 25 10.55 5.40 5.52
C LYS A 25 9.96 4.04 5.92
N MET A 26 10.50 2.95 5.35
CA MET A 26 10.04 1.58 5.66
C MET A 26 10.33 1.18 7.12
N ALA A 27 11.42 1.66 7.70
CA ALA A 27 11.80 1.35 9.09
C ALA A 27 10.90 1.97 10.16
N ARG A 28 9.93 2.83 9.80
CA ARG A 28 9.09 3.57 10.75
C ARG A 28 8.06 2.72 11.48
N SER A 29 7.56 1.66 10.83
CA SER A 29 6.56 0.76 11.42
C SER A 29 6.40 -0.49 10.57
N ALA A 30 5.78 -1.54 11.13
CA ALA A 30 5.43 -2.74 10.37
C ALA A 30 4.53 -2.41 9.16
N HIS A 31 3.54 -1.51 9.32
CA HIS A 31 2.70 -1.05 8.22
C HIS A 31 3.53 -0.35 7.13
N ALA A 32 4.46 0.53 7.51
CA ALA A 32 5.35 1.23 6.57
C ALA A 32 6.27 0.26 5.80
N TYR A 33 6.76 -0.78 6.47
CA TYR A 33 7.56 -1.84 5.85
C TYR A 33 6.75 -2.64 4.82
N VAL A 34 5.57 -3.13 5.21
CA VAL A 34 4.71 -3.96 4.35
C VAL A 34 4.31 -3.21 3.09
N ARG A 35 3.85 -1.95 3.22
CA ARG A 35 3.48 -1.14 2.06
C ARG A 35 4.67 -0.78 1.16
N GLY A 36 5.87 -0.68 1.71
CA GLY A 36 7.07 -0.32 0.94
C GLY A 36 7.77 -1.51 0.27
N ASN A 37 7.28 -2.74 0.49
CA ASN A 37 7.95 -3.95 0.07
C ASN A 37 7.04 -4.91 -0.74
N THR A 38 6.71 -4.50 -1.96
CA THR A 38 5.85 -5.26 -2.91
C THR A 38 6.50 -6.59 -3.33
N ARG A 39 7.82 -6.62 -3.55
CA ARG A 39 8.54 -7.83 -3.96
C ARG A 39 8.42 -8.94 -2.92
N GLN A 40 8.73 -8.65 -1.65
CA GLN A 40 8.62 -9.65 -0.58
C GLN A 40 7.20 -10.14 -0.37
N PHE A 41 6.19 -9.30 -0.65
CA PHE A 41 4.80 -9.75 -0.61
C PHE A 41 4.52 -10.81 -1.67
N TYR A 42 4.95 -10.61 -2.92
CA TYR A 42 4.74 -11.61 -3.97
C TYR A 42 5.57 -12.88 -3.73
N GLU A 43 6.79 -12.77 -3.20
CA GLU A 43 7.56 -13.95 -2.79
C GLU A 43 6.84 -14.73 -1.68
N TRP A 44 6.30 -14.03 -0.68
CA TRP A 44 5.51 -14.66 0.38
C TRP A 44 4.24 -15.31 -0.15
N LEU A 45 3.55 -14.67 -1.10
CA LEU A 45 2.33 -15.17 -1.72
C LEU A 45 2.60 -16.43 -2.56
N GLN A 46 3.68 -16.41 -3.35
CA GLN A 46 4.14 -17.56 -4.14
C GLN A 46 4.60 -18.74 -3.28
N ALA A 47 5.08 -18.48 -2.06
CA ALA A 47 5.48 -19.51 -1.11
C ALA A 47 4.27 -20.19 -0.41
N GLN A 48 3.04 -19.66 -0.57
CA GLN A 48 1.84 -20.33 -0.07
C GLN A 48 1.48 -21.55 -0.93
N ALA A 49 0.71 -22.48 -0.36
CA ALA A 49 0.23 -23.65 -1.10
C ALA A 49 -0.55 -23.23 -2.37
N PRO A 50 -0.38 -23.91 -3.52
CA PRO A 50 -1.04 -23.55 -4.78
C PRO A 50 -2.56 -23.40 -4.66
N ASP A 51 -3.18 -24.22 -3.80
CA ASP A 51 -4.63 -24.27 -3.60
C ASP A 51 -5.13 -23.31 -2.50
N SER A 52 -4.26 -22.43 -1.98
CA SER A 52 -4.61 -21.49 -0.90
C SER A 52 -5.43 -20.30 -1.37
N LEU A 53 -5.43 -20.01 -2.67
CA LEU A 53 -6.15 -18.90 -3.26
C LEU A 53 -7.29 -19.40 -4.15
N PRO A 54 -8.46 -18.72 -4.16
CA PRO A 54 -9.50 -19.04 -5.11
C PRO A 54 -9.01 -18.80 -6.54
N GLU A 55 -9.43 -19.65 -7.47
CA GLU A 55 -9.25 -19.39 -8.89
C GLU A 55 -9.95 -18.09 -9.29
N GLY A 56 -9.34 -17.33 -10.19
CA GLY A 56 -9.85 -16.04 -10.65
C GLY A 56 -9.42 -15.74 -12.08
N PRO A 57 -10.17 -14.88 -12.79
CA PRO A 57 -9.84 -14.53 -14.17
C PRO A 57 -8.54 -13.75 -14.24
N ALA A 58 -7.80 -13.91 -15.34
CA ALA A 58 -6.64 -13.09 -15.65
C ALA A 58 -7.10 -11.69 -16.09
N ILE A 59 -7.04 -10.72 -15.19
CA ILE A 59 -7.44 -9.33 -15.44
C ILE A 59 -6.33 -8.36 -15.07
N TRP A 60 -6.43 -7.11 -15.51
CA TRP A 60 -5.57 -6.04 -15.01
C TRP A 60 -5.84 -5.80 -13.52
N ILE A 61 -4.82 -6.03 -12.71
CA ILE A 61 -4.79 -5.74 -11.27
C ILE A 61 -3.85 -4.57 -11.00
N CYS A 62 -4.03 -3.85 -9.89
CA CYS A 62 -3.16 -2.76 -9.46
C CYS A 62 -1.73 -3.25 -9.21
N GLY A 63 -1.57 -4.46 -8.65
CA GLY A 63 -0.26 -5.07 -8.40
C GLY A 63 0.41 -4.60 -7.10
N ASP A 64 0.04 -3.43 -6.58
CA ASP A 64 0.41 -2.98 -5.23
C ASP A 64 -0.76 -2.30 -4.53
N CYS A 65 -1.91 -2.98 -4.53
CA CYS A 65 -3.13 -2.46 -3.92
C CYS A 65 -3.04 -2.44 -2.39
N HIS A 66 -2.33 -1.47 -1.81
CA HIS A 66 -2.21 -1.27 -0.37
C HIS A 66 -3.09 -0.09 0.09
N LEU A 67 -3.39 0.05 1.39
CA LEU A 67 -4.31 1.09 1.89
C LEU A 67 -3.99 2.51 1.41
N GLY A 68 -2.70 2.87 1.30
CA GLY A 68 -2.28 4.19 0.79
C GLY A 68 -2.55 4.45 -0.70
N ASN A 69 -2.89 3.42 -1.47
CA ASN A 69 -3.22 3.49 -2.90
C ASN A 69 -4.74 3.57 -3.11
N LEU A 70 -5.53 3.49 -2.05
CA LEU A 70 -6.93 3.90 -2.06
C LEU A 70 -7.04 5.37 -1.68
N GLY A 71 -8.00 6.05 -2.27
CA GLY A 71 -8.51 7.26 -1.66
C GLY A 71 -9.39 8.10 -2.56
N PRO A 72 -9.73 9.30 -2.08
CA PRO A 72 -10.68 10.17 -2.75
C PRO A 72 -10.11 10.66 -4.09
N ILE A 73 -10.91 10.54 -5.14
CA ILE A 73 -10.71 11.20 -6.43
C ILE A 73 -11.99 11.94 -6.78
N ALA A 74 -11.85 13.22 -7.13
CA ALA A 74 -12.97 14.02 -7.63
C ALA A 74 -13.15 13.76 -9.13
N ASN A 75 -14.38 13.52 -9.56
CA ASN A 75 -14.72 13.48 -10.98
C ASN A 75 -14.97 14.90 -11.53
N MET A 76 -15.26 14.99 -12.83
CA MET A 76 -15.51 16.27 -13.52
C MET A 76 -16.70 17.06 -12.97
N ASN A 77 -17.64 16.39 -12.31
CA ASN A 77 -18.82 17.01 -11.71
C ASN A 77 -18.58 17.44 -10.25
N GLY A 78 -17.37 17.23 -9.73
CA GLY A 78 -17.00 17.55 -8.36
C GLY A 78 -17.42 16.51 -7.32
N SER A 79 -18.01 15.37 -7.72
CA SER A 79 -18.29 14.29 -6.77
C SER A 79 -17.02 13.50 -6.46
N VAL A 80 -16.84 13.15 -5.20
CA VAL A 80 -15.65 12.45 -4.70
C VAL A 80 -15.99 10.99 -4.45
N GLU A 81 -15.19 10.09 -5.03
CA GLU A 81 -15.31 8.65 -4.86
C GLU A 81 -13.99 8.06 -4.36
N ILE A 82 -14.07 6.95 -3.63
CA ILE A 82 -12.88 6.18 -3.27
C ILE A 82 -12.51 5.31 -4.47
N GLN A 83 -11.30 5.52 -4.98
CA GLN A 83 -10.79 4.84 -6.15
C GLN A 83 -9.40 4.25 -5.86
N ILE A 84 -9.03 3.23 -6.62
CA ILE A 84 -7.66 2.73 -6.67
C ILE A 84 -6.79 3.72 -7.47
N ARG A 85 -5.61 4.01 -6.96
CA ARG A 85 -4.60 4.89 -7.56
C ARG A 85 -3.26 4.17 -7.66
N ASP A 86 -2.31 4.84 -8.29
CA ASP A 86 -0.93 4.39 -8.42
C ASP A 86 -0.82 3.07 -9.20
N LEU A 87 -1.01 3.18 -10.53
CA LEU A 87 -1.11 2.05 -11.46
C LEU A 87 0.22 1.75 -12.18
N ASP A 88 1.35 2.15 -11.61
CA ASP A 88 2.68 1.96 -12.19
C ASP A 88 3.18 0.50 -12.07
N GLN A 89 2.56 -0.30 -11.20
CA GLN A 89 2.84 -1.73 -10.96
C GLN A 89 1.75 -2.65 -11.49
N THR A 90 0.86 -2.13 -12.35
CA THR A 90 -0.26 -2.88 -12.92
C THR A 90 0.20 -4.04 -13.80
N ALA A 91 -0.43 -5.20 -13.62
CA ALA A 91 -0.12 -6.43 -14.33
C ALA A 91 -1.40 -7.25 -14.59
N ILE A 92 -1.34 -8.22 -15.49
CA ILE A 92 -2.42 -9.21 -15.66
C ILE A 92 -2.23 -10.31 -14.60
N GLY A 93 -3.24 -10.53 -13.76
CA GLY A 93 -3.17 -11.51 -12.68
C GLY A 93 -4.52 -11.85 -12.08
N ASN A 94 -4.49 -12.72 -11.06
CA ASN A 94 -5.67 -13.09 -10.29
C ASN A 94 -6.09 -11.90 -9.39
N PRO A 95 -7.37 -11.43 -9.42
CA PRO A 95 -7.85 -10.33 -8.59
C PRO A 95 -7.66 -10.55 -7.08
N ALA A 96 -7.55 -11.81 -6.63
CA ALA A 96 -7.27 -12.13 -5.25
C ALA A 96 -5.96 -11.50 -4.74
N HIS A 97 -4.97 -11.28 -5.60
CA HIS A 97 -3.69 -10.67 -5.22
C HIS A 97 -3.87 -9.26 -4.63
N ASP A 98 -4.69 -8.42 -5.28
CA ASP A 98 -4.97 -7.07 -4.80
C ASP A 98 -5.78 -7.07 -3.51
N LEU A 99 -6.77 -7.97 -3.40
CA LEU A 99 -7.58 -8.10 -2.17
C LEU A 99 -6.72 -8.52 -0.97
N ILE A 100 -5.80 -9.46 -1.16
CA ILE A 100 -4.88 -9.92 -0.11
C ILE A 100 -3.89 -8.82 0.25
N ARG A 101 -3.33 -8.13 -0.75
CA ARG A 101 -2.41 -7.00 -0.54
C ARG A 101 -3.08 -5.90 0.29
N LEU A 102 -4.33 -5.57 -0.07
CA LEU A 102 -5.13 -4.56 0.61
C LEU A 102 -5.47 -4.98 2.03
N GLY A 103 -5.99 -6.19 2.20
CA GLY A 103 -6.35 -6.75 3.50
C GLY A 103 -5.16 -6.83 4.45
N LEU A 104 -4.00 -7.27 3.97
CA LEU A 104 -2.76 -7.28 4.75
C LEU A 104 -2.36 -5.85 5.17
N SER A 105 -2.38 -4.90 4.24
CA SER A 105 -2.06 -3.50 4.51
C SER A 105 -2.98 -2.89 5.56
N LEU A 106 -4.29 -3.13 5.43
CA LEU A 106 -5.33 -2.67 6.36
C LEU A 106 -5.15 -3.30 7.75
N ALA A 107 -4.96 -4.61 7.83
CA ALA A 107 -4.76 -5.32 9.10
C ALA A 107 -3.49 -4.86 9.83
N MET A 108 -2.43 -4.49 9.09
CA MET A 108 -1.22 -3.89 9.66
C MET A 108 -1.45 -2.46 10.12
N ALA A 109 -2.21 -1.66 9.36
CA ALA A 109 -2.57 -0.30 9.77
C ALA A 109 -3.38 -0.32 11.07
N ALA A 110 -4.42 -1.15 11.13
CA ALA A 110 -5.28 -1.29 12.30
C ALA A 110 -4.49 -1.70 13.54
N ARG A 111 -3.63 -2.73 13.44
CA ARG A 111 -2.75 -3.16 14.54
C ARG A 111 -1.76 -2.08 14.98
N GLY A 112 -1.27 -1.26 14.06
CA GLY A 112 -0.32 -0.19 14.36
C GLY A 112 -0.95 1.13 14.83
N SER A 113 -2.28 1.25 14.81
CA SER A 113 -2.97 2.52 15.06
C SER A 113 -3.37 2.74 16.53
N ASP A 114 -3.11 1.77 17.41
CA ASP A 114 -3.44 1.82 18.85
C ASP A 114 -4.83 2.42 19.12
N LEU A 115 -5.81 2.00 18.29
CA LEU A 115 -7.13 2.63 18.27
C LEU A 115 -7.85 2.32 19.59
N PRO A 116 -8.50 3.33 20.21
CA PRO A 116 -9.37 3.09 21.34
C PRO A 116 -10.43 2.04 21.00
N GLY A 117 -10.78 1.17 21.95
CA GLY A 117 -11.75 0.10 21.71
C GLY A 117 -13.11 0.60 21.19
N VAL A 118 -13.52 1.82 21.56
CA VAL A 118 -14.72 2.49 21.02
C VAL A 118 -14.59 2.73 19.51
N THR A 119 -13.44 3.22 19.04
CA THR A 119 -13.20 3.44 17.61
C THR A 119 -13.23 2.12 16.85
N THR A 120 -12.63 1.06 17.40
CA THR A 120 -12.68 -0.27 16.81
C THR A 120 -14.10 -0.81 16.74
N ALA A 121 -14.92 -0.62 17.78
CA ALA A 121 -16.31 -1.06 17.82
C ALA A 121 -17.16 -0.35 16.75
N VAL A 122 -17.04 0.99 16.63
CA VAL A 122 -17.75 1.75 15.60
C VAL A 122 -17.33 1.32 14.20
N MET A 123 -16.04 1.07 13.96
CA MET A 123 -15.58 0.58 12.65
C MET A 123 -16.19 -0.79 12.30
N LEU A 124 -16.35 -1.68 13.27
CA LEU A 124 -16.97 -3.00 13.04
C LEU A 124 -18.46 -2.89 12.74
N GLU A 125 -19.19 -2.02 13.44
CA GLU A 125 -20.62 -1.78 13.18
C GLU A 125 -20.89 -1.27 11.76
N GLN A 126 -19.98 -0.45 11.20
CA GLN A 126 -20.13 0.07 9.84
C GLN A 126 -19.78 -0.96 8.74
N LEU A 127 -19.23 -2.11 9.11
CA LEU A 127 -18.89 -3.21 8.19
C LEU A 127 -19.95 -4.32 8.16
N MET A 128 -20.94 -4.28 9.06
CA MET A 128 -22.08 -5.21 9.15
C MET A 128 -23.31 -4.62 8.48
#